data_AF-E3NYE4-F1
#
_entry.id   AF-E3NYE4-F1
#
_cell.length_a   1.000
_cell.length_b   1.000
_cell.length_c   1.000
_cell.angle_alpha   90.00
_cell.angle_beta   90.00
_cell.angle_gamma   90.00
#
_symmetry.space_group_name_H-M   'P 1'
#
loop_
_entity.id
_entity.type
_entity.pdbx_description
1 polymer ?
#
loop_
_entity_poly.entity_id
_entity_poly.type
_entity_poly.pdbx_seq_one_letter_code
_entity_poly.pdbx_strand_id
1 'polypeptide(L)' 'MVTIPLIFGRLTTGDYTDKVALDLQIDELRAKIICTEEKKYSAEYHPPNKRSIGNAIMIELKDGTVLDKAEIKYS' A
#
# COMPACT_ATOMS: atom_id res chain seq x y z
N MET A 1 -3.20 5.25 4.31
CA MET A 1 -3.96 4.36 3.40
C MET A 1 -3.48 2.91 3.41
N VAL A 2 -2.18 2.61 3.21
CA VAL A 2 -1.69 1.20 3.22
C VAL A 2 -1.53 0.64 4.64
N THR A 3 -0.95 1.43 5.54
CA THR A 3 -0.67 1.03 6.94
C THR A 3 -1.92 0.64 7.73
N ILE A 4 -3.02 1.38 7.58
CA ILE A 4 -4.27 1.14 8.32
C ILE A 4 -4.83 -0.27 8.04
N PRO A 5 -5.05 -0.71 6.78
CA PRO A 5 -5.38 -2.08 6.45
C PRO A 5 -4.41 -3.13 6.97
N LEU A 6 -3.11 -2.87 6.94
CA LEU A 6 -2.12 -3.85 7.42
C LEU A 6 -2.23 -4.08 8.93
N ILE A 7 -2.52 -3.04 9.71
CA ILE A 7 -2.67 -3.13 11.17
C ILE A 7 -4.06 -3.64 11.55
N PHE A 8 -5.11 -3.10 10.93
CA PHE A 8 -6.50 -3.26 11.41
C PHE A 8 -7.40 -4.10 10.50
N GLY A 9 -6.93 -4.51 9.31
CA GLY A 9 -7.72 -5.28 8.35
C GLY A 9 -8.90 -4.51 7.73
N ARG A 10 -8.93 -3.18 7.83
CA ARG A 10 -10.01 -2.32 7.32
C ARG A 10 -9.48 -0.98 6.82
N LEU A 11 -10.32 -0.25 6.09
CA LEU A 11 -10.11 1.18 5.79
C LEU A 11 -11.47 1.86 5.65
N THR A 12 -11.83 2.65 6.66
CA THR A 12 -13.11 3.35 6.76
C THR A 12 -12.90 4.85 6.83
N THR A 13 -13.96 5.64 6.71
CA THR A 13 -13.90 7.10 6.83
C THR A 13 -13.40 7.57 8.20
N GLY A 14 -13.71 6.83 9.27
CA GLY A 14 -13.25 7.15 10.64
C GLY A 14 -11.74 7.01 10.84
N ASP A 15 -11.06 6.22 9.99
CA ASP A 15 -9.60 6.00 10.09
C ASP A 15 -8.78 7.21 9.60
N TYR A 16 -9.43 8.24 9.04
CA TYR A 16 -8.82 9.49 8.63
C TYR A 16 -8.92 10.62 9.67
N THR A 17 -9.48 10.32 10.86
CA THR A 17 -9.62 11.32 11.93
C THR A 17 -8.32 11.51 12.71
N ASP A 18 -8.14 12.70 13.31
CA ASP A 18 -6.96 13.02 14.13
C ASP A 18 -6.75 12.00 15.26
N LYS A 19 -7.84 11.51 15.85
CA LYS A 19 -7.79 10.50 16.91
C LYS A 19 -7.05 9.23 16.46
N VAL A 20 -7.31 8.75 15.24
CA VAL A 20 -6.64 7.57 14.68
C VAL A 20 -5.22 7.92 14.25
N ALA A 21 -5.01 9.11 13.68
CA ALA A 21 -3.70 9.58 13.27
C ALA A 21 -2.68 9.70 14.43
N LEU A 22 -3.14 9.79 15.68
CA LEU A 22 -2.27 9.83 16.88
C LEU A 22 -1.69 8.46 17.29
N ASP A 23 -2.11 7.34 16.69
CA ASP A 23 -1.53 6.03 16.98
C ASP A 23 -0.12 5.90 16.39
N LEU A 24 0.89 5.91 17.26
CA LEU A 24 2.31 5.87 16.88
C LEU A 24 2.69 4.65 16.04
N GLN A 25 1.97 3.52 16.17
CA GLN A 25 2.24 2.32 15.36
C GLN A 25 2.03 2.57 13.87
N ILE A 26 1.11 3.48 13.52
CA ILE A 26 0.87 3.86 12.12
C ILE A 26 2.10 4.55 11.56
N ASP A 27 2.64 5.53 12.27
CA ASP A 27 3.81 6.28 11.80
C ASP A 27 5.08 5.43 11.83
N GLU A 28 5.25 4.55 12.80
CA GLU A 28 6.34 3.57 12.84
C GLU A 28 6.34 2.62 11.63
N LEU A 29 5.17 2.16 11.18
CA LEU A 29 5.07 1.31 9.99
C LEU A 29 5.22 2.13 8.71
N ARG A 30 4.70 3.36 8.65
CA ARG A 30 4.90 4.27 7.49
C ARG A 30 6.37 4.59 7.26
N ALA A 31 7.15 4.79 8.32
CA ALA A 31 8.58 5.06 8.23
C ALA A 31 9.38 3.91 7.56
N LYS A 32 8.81 2.70 7.52
CA LYS A 32 9.41 1.51 6.89
C LYS A 32 8.93 1.26 5.47
N ILE A 33 7.93 2.01 4.99
CA ILE A 33 7.37 1.83 3.65
C ILE A 33 8.21 2.61 2.65
N ILE A 34 8.71 1.90 1.64
CA ILE A 34 9.38 2.49 0.48
C ILE A 34 8.44 2.36 -0.72
N CYS A 35 8.09 3.49 -1.33
CA CYS A 35 7.27 3.52 -2.54
C CYS A 35 8.18 3.76 -3.76
N THR A 36 8.18 2.82 -4.71
CA THR A 36 8.96 2.90 -5.94
C THR A 36 8.04 2.83 -7.15
N GLU A 37 8.48 3.44 -8.24
CA GLU A 37 7.77 3.36 -9.51
C GLU A 37 8.05 2.01 -10.20
N GLU A 38 6.98 1.33 -10.61
CA GLU A 38 7.05 0.26 -11.60
C GLU A 38 6.61 0.80 -12.96
N LYS A 39 7.57 0.97 -13.88
CA LYS A 39 7.35 1.59 -15.20
C LYS A 39 6.23 0.93 -15.99
N LYS A 40 6.03 -0.38 -15.81
CA LYS A 40 4.92 -1.08 -16.46
C LYS A 40 3.56 -0.53 -16.02
N TYR A 41 3.37 -0.24 -14.74
CA TYR A 41 2.09 0.30 -14.25
C TYR A 41 1.85 1.70 -14.78
N SER A 42 2.87 2.56 -14.79
CA SER A 42 2.79 3.90 -15.39
C SER A 42 2.41 3.83 -16.87
N ALA A 43 3.05 2.95 -17.64
CA ALA A 43 2.75 2.77 -19.06
C ALA A 43 1.33 2.24 -19.32
N GLU A 44 0.81 1.36 -18.45
CA GLU A 44 -0.53 0.78 -18.58
C GLU A 44 -1.65 1.70 -18.06
N TYR A 45 -1.33 2.74 -17.29
CA TYR A 45 -2.27 3.72 -16.76
C TYR A 45 -2.80 4.70 -17.83
N HIS A 46 -1.96 5.13 -18.77
CA HIS A 46 -2.33 6.18 -19.74
C HIS A 46 -3.27 5.75 -20.89
N PRO A 47 -3.13 4.55 -21.49
CA PRO A 47 -3.96 4.16 -22.63
C PRO A 47 -5.46 4.16 -22.26
N PRO A 48 -6.34 4.84 -23.02
CA PRO A 48 -7.76 4.94 -22.70
C PRO A 48 -8.48 3.59 -22.62
N ASN A 49 -7.99 2.59 -23.34
CA ASN A 49 -8.50 1.23 -23.38
C ASN A 49 -7.95 0.31 -22.26
N LYS A 50 -7.02 0.80 -21.44
CA LYS A 50 -6.49 0.06 -20.28
C LYS A 50 -6.81 0.77 -18.96
N ARG A 51 -6.36 2.03 -18.81
CA ARG A 51 -6.50 2.83 -17.58
C ARG A 51 -6.20 2.05 -16.29
N SER A 52 -5.17 1.21 -16.34
CA SER A 52 -4.88 0.27 -15.26
C SER A 52 -4.37 1.00 -14.02
N ILE A 53 -4.97 0.72 -12.86
CA ILE A 53 -4.52 1.24 -11.55
C ILE A 53 -3.78 0.12 -10.82
N GLY A 54 -2.56 -0.17 -11.28
CA GLY A 54 -1.71 -1.22 -10.74
C GLY A 54 -0.99 -0.80 -9.45
N ASN A 55 -1.07 -1.63 -8.41
CA ASN A 55 -0.24 -1.54 -7.21
C ASN A 55 0.23 -2.93 -6.80
N ALA A 56 1.42 -2.99 -6.21
CA ALA A 56 1.93 -4.21 -5.58
C ALA A 56 2.55 -3.89 -4.22
N ILE A 57 2.44 -4.84 -3.29
CA ILE A 57 3.05 -4.78 -1.97
C ILE A 57 3.92 -6.03 -1.77
N MET A 58 5.14 -5.80 -1.30
CA MET A 58 6.06 -6.84 -0.83
C MET A 58 6.45 -6.49 0.61
N ILE A 59 6.47 -7.48 1.49
CA ILE A 59 6.78 -7.28 2.91
C ILE A 59 7.94 -8.21 3.27
N GLU A 60 8.99 -7.62 3.84
CA GLU A 60 10.10 -8.33 4.48
C GLU A 60 9.92 -8.27 6.00
N LEU A 61 9.93 -9.42 6.66
CA LEU A 61 9.82 -9.54 8.10
C LEU A 61 11.20 -9.37 8.76
N LYS A 62 11.20 -9.11 10.07
CA LYS A 62 12.45 -8.86 10.84
C LYS A 62 13.43 -10.04 10.83
N ASP A 63 12.94 -11.26 10.58
CA ASP A 63 13.75 -12.47 10.47
C ASP A 63 14.33 -12.69 9.05
N GLY A 64 14.08 -11.76 8.13
CA GLY A 64 14.50 -11.83 6.73
C GLY A 64 13.54 -12.59 5.82
N THR A 65 12.42 -13.13 6.35
CA THR A 65 11.42 -13.78 5.52
C THR A 65 10.71 -12.76 4.64
N VAL A 66 10.73 -12.97 3.32
CA VAL A 66 9.98 -12.16 2.36
C VAL A 66 8.66 -12.86 2.04
N LEU A 67 7.55 -12.19 2.28
CA LEU A 67 6.22 -12.70 1.94
C LEU A 67 5.96 -12.60 0.44
N ASP A 68 5.05 -13.44 -0.06
CA ASP A 68 4.61 -13.40 -1.45
C ASP A 68 4.11 -12.00 -1.82
N LYS A 69 4.56 -11.51 -2.98
CA LYS A 69 4.17 -10.20 -3.49
C LYS A 69 2.68 -10.20 -3.83
N ALA A 70 1.91 -9.34 -3.18
CA ALA A 70 0.51 -9.12 -3.50
C ALA A 70 0.38 -8.02 -4.56
N GLU A 71 -0.05 -8.38 -5.77
CA GLU A 71 -0.24 -7.46 -6.90
C GLU A 71 -1.71 -7.40 -7.31
N ILE A 72 -2.26 -6.20 -7.43
CA ILE A 72 -3.63 -5.97 -7.91
C ILE A 72 -3.59 -4.93 -9.02
N LYS A 73 -4.33 -5.22 -10.10
CA LYS A 73 -4.51 -4.32 -11.25
C LYS A 73 -6.00 -4.20 -11.48
N TYR A 74 -6.52 -2.99 -11.35
CA TYR A 74 -7.86 -2.66 -11.79
C TYR A 74 -7.76 -2.13 -13.21
N SER A 75 -8.35 -2.83 -14.16
CA SER A 75 -8.35 -2.51 -15.61
C SER A 75 -9.76 -2.42 -16.15
#